data_AF-A0A7C3YJ66-F1
#
_entry.id   AF-A0A7C3YJ66-F1
#
_cell.length_a   1.000
_cell.length_b   1.000
_cell.length_c   1.000
_cell.angle_alpha   90.00
_cell.angle_beta   90.00
_cell.angle_gamma   90.00
#
_symmetry.space_group_name_H-M   'P 1'
#
loop_
_entity.id
_entity.type
_entity.pdbx_description
1 polymer ?
#
loop_
_entity_poly.entity_id
_entity_poly.type
_entity_poly.pdbx_seq_one_letter_code
_entity_poly.pdbx_strand_id
1 'polypeptide(L)'
;MMAEEDVISNESLPQLNERSLWIGNLGGKRQKAYFDMDKLTSHAVLVGGTSTGKTIAAMVIAEECLLKNVPVLVFDPTRRWTGFSQPCTDEAMLKCYDKFGLSESDAKGFKTNLVEVDTKNLNIRTKDYAKKGEITVFLVGRLTPNDYNTFMKNSLESLFYSITKQSDRLEMLIVIENAYMLLPQFGGQGALLLERACREFRK
;
A
#
# COMPACT_ATOMS: atom_id res chain seq x y z
N MET A 1 -27.94 18.12 -24.62
CA MET A 1 -27.25 18.99 -23.65
C MET A 1 -26.00 18.24 -23.23
N MET A 2 -24.86 18.52 -23.87
CA MET A 2 -23.58 17.94 -23.45
C MET A 2 -23.18 18.63 -22.15
N ALA A 3 -22.80 17.87 -21.13
CA ALA A 3 -22.25 18.44 -19.90
C ALA A 3 -21.01 19.25 -20.27
N GLU A 4 -20.92 20.48 -19.77
CA GLU A 4 -19.67 21.23 -19.79
C GLU A 4 -18.62 20.37 -19.07
N GLU A 5 -17.56 20.01 -19.79
CA GLU A 5 -16.38 19.44 -19.15
C GLU A 5 -15.81 20.51 -18.24
N ASP A 6 -15.90 20.31 -16.92
CA ASP A 6 -15.17 21.12 -15.95
C ASP A 6 -13.68 21.06 -16.31
N VAL A 7 -13.18 22.15 -16.92
CA VAL A 7 -11.76 22.28 -17.25
C VAL A 7 -11.01 22.44 -15.93
N ILE A 8 -10.54 21.32 -15.38
CA ILE A 8 -9.68 21.30 -14.20
C ILE A 8 -8.42 22.11 -14.53
N SER A 9 -8.26 23.27 -13.91
CA SER A 9 -7.06 24.09 -14.08
C SER A 9 -5.85 23.38 -13.45
N ASN A 10 -4.67 23.53 -14.04
CA ASN A 10 -3.45 22.91 -13.52
C ASN A 10 -3.13 23.31 -12.06
N GLU A 11 -3.61 24.47 -11.63
CA GLU A 11 -3.44 25.01 -10.27
C GLU A 11 -4.30 24.27 -9.24
N SER A 12 -5.42 23.68 -9.66
CA SER A 12 -6.32 22.91 -8.79
C SER A 12 -5.84 21.49 -8.51
N LEU A 13 -4.84 21.01 -9.26
CA LEU A 13 -4.22 19.71 -9.04
C LEU A 13 -3.26 19.76 -7.84
N PRO A 14 -3.08 18.66 -7.09
CA PRO A 14 -2.07 18.60 -6.04
C PRO A 14 -0.68 18.92 -6.58
N GLN A 15 -0.01 19.87 -5.93
CA GLN A 15 1.33 20.31 -6.30
C GLN A 15 2.40 19.50 -5.56
N LEU A 16 3.61 19.46 -6.11
CA LEU A 16 4.76 18.81 -5.47
C LEU A 16 5.12 19.53 -4.16
N ASN A 17 5.18 18.79 -3.07
CA ASN A 17 5.73 19.20 -1.78
C ASN A 17 6.35 17.98 -1.06
N GLU A 18 6.88 18.18 0.14
CA GLU A 18 7.53 17.12 0.93
C GLU A 18 6.63 15.91 1.21
N ARG A 19 5.31 16.12 1.29
CA ARG A 19 4.25 15.13 1.54
C ARG A 19 3.54 14.64 0.27
N SER A 20 3.99 15.05 -0.92
CA SER A 20 3.39 14.59 -2.18
C SER A 20 3.99 13.27 -2.66
N LEU A 21 3.16 12.28 -2.98
CA LEU A 21 3.51 11.04 -3.68
C LEU A 21 3.36 11.26 -5.17
N TRP A 22 4.36 10.89 -5.96
CA TRP A 22 4.22 10.85 -7.41
C TRP A 22 3.53 9.55 -7.84
N ILE A 23 2.35 9.66 -8.44
CA ILE A 23 1.50 8.49 -8.80
C ILE A 23 1.46 8.21 -10.30
N GLY A 24 2.36 8.86 -11.08
CA GLY A 24 2.45 8.72 -12.53
C GLY A 24 2.19 10.03 -13.27
N ASN A 25 1.70 9.93 -14.50
CA ASN A 25 1.43 11.08 -15.36
C ASN A 25 -0.08 11.22 -15.64
N LEU A 26 -0.54 12.45 -15.83
CA LEU A 26 -1.90 12.70 -16.31
C LEU A 26 -2.08 12.11 -17.71
N GLY A 27 -3.23 11.48 -17.95
CA GLY A 27 -3.53 10.79 -19.22
C GLY A 27 -3.27 11.68 -20.45
N GLY A 28 -2.54 11.14 -21.42
CA GLY A 28 -2.23 11.84 -22.68
C GLY A 28 -1.20 12.98 -22.56
N LYS A 29 -0.64 13.24 -21.37
CA LYS A 29 0.37 14.29 -21.14
C LYS A 29 1.59 13.72 -20.41
N ARG A 30 2.74 14.39 -20.52
CA ARG A 30 3.95 14.10 -19.70
C ARG A 30 3.95 14.85 -18.36
N GLN A 31 2.80 15.40 -17.97
CA GLN A 31 2.65 16.14 -16.72
C GLN A 31 2.51 15.16 -15.56
N LYS A 32 3.39 15.27 -14.56
CA LYS A 32 3.34 14.45 -13.35
C LYS A 32 2.05 14.71 -12.57
N ALA A 33 1.46 13.64 -12.05
CA ALA A 33 0.33 13.67 -11.13
C ALA A 33 0.84 13.35 -9.72
N TYR A 34 0.45 14.19 -8.76
CA TYR A 34 0.80 14.00 -7.36
C TYR A 34 -0.43 13.72 -6.52
N PHE A 35 -0.22 13.00 -5.43
CA PHE A 35 -1.21 12.73 -4.40
C PHE A 35 -0.67 13.19 -3.04
N ASP A 36 -1.50 13.85 -2.23
CA ASP A 36 -1.12 14.22 -0.87
C ASP A 36 -1.15 12.98 0.04
N MET A 37 0.02 12.53 0.50
CA MET A 37 0.13 11.29 1.28
C MET A 37 -0.66 11.34 2.59
N ASP A 38 -0.87 12.52 3.16
CA ASP A 38 -1.59 12.68 4.42
C ASP A 38 -3.09 12.41 4.26
N LYS A 39 -3.61 12.48 3.03
CA LYS A 39 -4.97 12.01 2.73
C LYS A 39 -5.13 10.50 2.88
N LEU A 40 -4.06 9.71 2.89
CA LEU A 40 -4.12 8.27 3.15
C LEU A 40 -4.47 7.95 4.61
N THR A 41 -4.45 8.92 5.52
CA THR A 41 -5.01 8.77 6.89
C THR A 41 -6.53 8.52 6.87
N SER A 42 -7.20 8.86 5.77
CA SER A 42 -8.61 8.56 5.51
C SER A 42 -8.86 7.21 4.82
N HIS A 43 -7.80 6.42 4.64
CA HIS A 43 -7.78 5.12 3.96
C HIS A 43 -7.98 5.20 2.45
N ALA A 44 -7.54 4.15 1.74
CA ALA A 44 -7.70 4.02 0.30
C ALA A 44 -8.08 2.58 -0.06
N VAL A 45 -8.85 2.41 -1.13
CA VAL A 45 -9.19 1.11 -1.71
C VAL A 45 -8.87 1.14 -3.19
N LEU A 46 -8.06 0.19 -3.64
CA LEU A 46 -7.71 0.01 -5.05
C LEU A 46 -8.61 -1.08 -5.65
N VAL A 47 -9.50 -0.69 -6.56
CA VAL A 47 -10.49 -1.57 -7.21
C VAL A 47 -10.26 -1.62 -8.72
N GLY A 48 -10.53 -2.76 -9.34
CA GLY A 48 -10.31 -2.99 -10.76
C GLY A 48 -10.25 -4.47 -11.11
N GLY A 49 -10.34 -4.80 -12.39
CA GLY A 49 -10.25 -6.18 -12.88
C GLY A 49 -8.88 -6.84 -12.65
N THR A 50 -8.77 -8.13 -12.92
CA THR A 50 -7.48 -8.83 -12.90
C THR A 50 -6.52 -8.19 -13.91
N SER A 51 -5.25 -8.05 -13.51
CA SER A 51 -4.19 -7.49 -14.36
C SER A 51 -4.37 -6.03 -14.81
N THR A 52 -5.27 -5.26 -14.18
CA THR A 52 -5.42 -3.81 -14.45
C THR A 52 -4.41 -2.93 -13.70
N GLY A 53 -3.38 -3.51 -13.09
CA GLY A 53 -2.32 -2.75 -12.41
C GLY A 53 -2.60 -2.36 -10.96
N LYS A 54 -3.61 -2.90 -10.28
CA LYS A 54 -3.90 -2.59 -8.86
C LYS A 54 -2.69 -2.74 -7.94
N THR A 55 -2.04 -3.89 -7.99
CA THR A 55 -0.86 -4.18 -7.16
C THR A 55 0.28 -3.23 -7.52
N ILE A 56 0.54 -2.99 -8.81
CA ILE A 56 1.58 -2.03 -9.25
C ILE A 56 1.27 -0.61 -8.75
N ALA A 57 0.02 -0.15 -8.83
CA ALA A 57 -0.37 1.16 -8.28
C ALA A 57 -0.18 1.25 -6.76
N ALA A 58 -0.51 0.18 -6.02
CA ALA A 58 -0.23 0.10 -4.59
C ALA A 58 1.28 0.15 -4.29
N MET A 59 2.08 -0.53 -5.11
CA MET A 59 3.53 -0.55 -4.98
C MET A 59 4.13 0.84 -5.24
N VAL A 60 3.67 1.57 -6.26
CA VAL A 60 4.08 2.98 -6.50
C VAL A 60 3.82 3.84 -5.25
N ILE A 61 2.64 3.74 -4.65
CA ILE A 61 2.31 4.47 -3.41
C ILE A 61 3.26 4.06 -2.27
N ALA A 62 3.55 2.77 -2.12
CA ALA A 62 4.45 2.27 -1.08
C ALA A 62 5.90 2.73 -1.29
N GLU A 63 6.42 2.69 -2.52
CA GLU A 63 7.76 3.18 -2.86
C GLU A 63 7.92 4.67 -2.54
N GLU A 64 6.93 5.49 -2.89
CA GLU A 64 6.90 6.92 -2.57
C GLU A 64 6.81 7.18 -1.05
N CYS A 65 6.11 6.33 -0.30
CA CYS A 65 6.10 6.37 1.17
C CYS A 65 7.47 6.03 1.76
N LEU A 66 8.12 4.97 1.27
CA LEU A 66 9.44 4.53 1.73
C LEU A 66 10.51 5.60 1.44
N LEU A 67 10.44 6.23 0.27
CA LEU A 67 11.26 7.40 -0.10
C LEU A 67 11.17 8.55 0.90
N LYS A 68 10.03 8.69 1.58
CA LYS A 68 9.76 9.68 2.61
C LYS A 68 9.95 9.15 4.03
N ASN A 69 10.65 8.03 4.19
CA ASN A 69 10.90 7.34 5.46
C ASN A 69 9.64 6.90 6.21
N VAL A 70 8.51 6.71 5.53
CA VAL A 70 7.30 6.13 6.12
C VAL A 70 7.39 4.60 6.07
N PRO A 71 7.29 3.89 7.22
CA PRO A 71 7.28 2.43 7.24
C PRO A 71 6.08 1.87 6.48
N VAL A 72 6.31 0.76 5.78
CA VAL A 72 5.26 0.04 5.06
C VAL A 72 5.10 -1.37 5.63
N LEU A 73 3.89 -1.76 5.98
CA LEU A 73 3.53 -3.12 6.37
C LEU A 73 2.62 -3.72 5.32
N VAL A 74 2.95 -4.90 4.79
CA VAL A 74 2.16 -5.58 3.76
C VAL A 74 1.76 -6.97 4.22
N PHE A 75 0.47 -7.28 4.10
CA PHE A 75 -0.05 -8.64 4.25
C PHE A 75 -0.28 -9.22 2.85
N ASP A 76 0.61 -10.12 2.42
CA ASP A 76 0.70 -10.58 1.03
C ASP A 76 0.52 -12.10 0.91
N PRO A 77 -0.61 -12.58 0.34
CA PRO A 77 -0.78 -13.99 0.04
C PRO A 77 -0.06 -14.44 -1.25
N THR A 78 0.44 -13.50 -2.06
CA THR A 78 0.93 -13.74 -3.42
C THR A 78 2.46 -13.75 -3.55
N ARG A 79 3.18 -13.26 -2.54
CA ARG A 79 4.63 -13.01 -2.55
C ARG A 79 5.11 -12.00 -3.59
N ARG A 80 4.22 -11.24 -4.24
CA ARG A 80 4.62 -10.23 -5.24
C ARG A 80 5.41 -9.08 -4.61
N TRP A 81 5.18 -8.79 -3.34
CA TRP A 81 5.81 -7.70 -2.63
C TRP A 81 7.26 -8.00 -2.20
N THR A 82 7.74 -9.23 -2.33
CA THR A 82 9.15 -9.57 -2.04
C THR A 82 10.13 -8.91 -3.02
N GLY A 83 9.63 -8.49 -4.19
CA GLY A 83 10.41 -7.77 -5.21
C GLY A 83 11.02 -6.46 -4.71
N PHE A 84 10.43 -5.83 -3.68
CA PHE A 84 10.98 -4.62 -3.06
C PHE A 84 12.41 -4.79 -2.53
N SER A 85 12.86 -6.02 -2.27
CA SER A 85 14.22 -6.27 -1.77
C SER A 85 15.31 -5.99 -2.79
N GLN A 86 14.98 -5.88 -4.09
CA GLN A 86 15.95 -5.74 -5.17
C GLN A 86 15.51 -4.66 -6.17
N PRO A 87 16.46 -4.04 -6.90
CA PRO A 87 16.13 -3.25 -8.08
C PRO A 87 15.31 -4.04 -9.09
N CYS A 88 14.41 -3.37 -9.80
CA CYS A 88 13.66 -3.97 -10.90
C CYS A 88 14.62 -4.36 -12.05
N THR A 89 14.55 -5.62 -12.48
CA THR A 89 15.31 -6.14 -13.64
C THR A 89 14.39 -6.68 -14.75
N ASP A 90 13.08 -6.46 -14.63
CA ASP A 90 12.11 -6.94 -15.62
C ASP A 90 12.16 -6.05 -16.87
N GLU A 91 12.63 -6.58 -17.98
CA GLU A 91 12.80 -5.81 -19.22
C GLU A 91 11.51 -5.17 -19.73
N ALA A 92 10.35 -5.82 -19.54
CA ALA A 92 9.07 -5.28 -19.99
C ALA A 92 8.68 -4.04 -19.17
N MET A 93 8.95 -4.08 -17.86
CA MET A 93 8.77 -2.95 -16.95
C MET A 93 9.77 -1.84 -17.23
N LEU A 94 11.06 -2.16 -17.41
CA LEU A 94 12.12 -1.19 -17.70
C LEU A 94 11.86 -0.43 -19.00
N LYS A 95 11.35 -1.09 -20.06
CA LYS A 95 10.92 -0.43 -21.30
C LYS A 95 9.81 0.62 -21.10
N CYS A 96 9.12 0.60 -19.96
CA CYS A 96 8.10 1.58 -19.63
C CYS A 96 8.65 2.78 -18.86
N TYR A 97 9.87 2.72 -18.30
CA TYR A 97 10.44 3.77 -17.45
C TYR A 97 10.55 5.12 -18.16
N ASP A 98 11.00 5.14 -19.41
CA ASP A 98 11.10 6.36 -20.22
C ASP A 98 9.77 7.11 -20.35
N LYS A 99 8.64 6.39 -20.34
CA LYS A 99 7.30 7.00 -20.42
C LYS A 99 6.97 7.84 -19.18
N PHE A 100 7.66 7.57 -18.08
CA PHE A 100 7.52 8.24 -16.79
C PHE A 100 8.72 9.13 -16.46
N GLY A 101 9.67 9.31 -17.38
CA GLY A 101 10.89 10.08 -17.16
C GLY A 101 11.85 9.41 -16.17
N LEU A 102 11.80 8.08 -16.09
CA LEU A 102 12.72 7.24 -15.33
C LEU A 102 13.71 6.57 -16.28
N SER A 103 14.82 6.12 -15.73
CA SER A 103 15.91 5.39 -16.38
C SER A 103 16.19 4.10 -15.61
N GLU A 104 16.89 3.15 -16.20
CA GLU A 104 17.27 1.91 -15.49
C GLU A 104 18.05 2.18 -14.19
N SER A 105 18.82 3.27 -14.12
CA SER A 105 19.52 3.67 -12.89
C SER A 105 18.60 4.14 -11.76
N ASP A 106 17.34 4.47 -12.06
CA ASP A 106 16.33 4.78 -11.05
C ASP A 106 15.74 3.51 -10.40
N ALA A 107 15.95 2.33 -11.01
CA ALA A 107 15.53 1.07 -10.41
C ALA A 107 16.30 0.83 -9.11
N LYS A 108 15.57 0.55 -8.03
CA LYS A 108 16.18 0.34 -6.72
C LYS A 108 15.39 -0.65 -5.86
N GLY A 109 16.10 -1.31 -4.96
CA GLY A 109 15.50 -2.02 -3.85
C GLY A 109 15.33 -1.12 -2.64
N PHE A 110 14.53 -1.58 -1.69
CA PHE A 110 14.31 -1.02 -0.38
C PHE A 110 14.68 -2.04 0.68
N LYS A 111 15.04 -1.55 1.87
CA LYS A 111 15.25 -2.43 3.02
C LYS A 111 13.96 -3.20 3.28
N THR A 112 14.02 -4.52 3.12
CA THR A 112 12.84 -5.38 3.13
C THR A 112 13.02 -6.45 4.19
N ASN A 113 12.03 -6.57 5.07
CA ASN A 113 11.94 -7.62 6.08
C ASN A 113 10.83 -8.59 5.70
N LEU A 114 11.18 -9.84 5.44
CA LEU A 114 10.22 -10.87 5.06
C LEU A 114 9.86 -11.71 6.29
N VAL A 115 8.58 -11.82 6.59
CA VAL A 115 8.05 -12.61 7.70
C VAL A 115 7.19 -13.72 7.13
N GLU A 116 7.69 -14.95 7.13
CA GLU A 116 6.86 -16.11 6.80
C GLU A 116 5.84 -16.36 7.91
N VAL A 117 4.56 -16.41 7.56
CA VAL A 117 3.48 -16.71 8.50
C VAL A 117 2.92 -18.08 8.16
N ASP A 118 3.34 -19.08 8.92
CA ASP A 118 2.94 -20.49 8.76
C ASP A 118 1.83 -20.92 9.74
N THR A 119 1.58 -20.11 10.77
CA THR A 119 0.54 -20.37 11.78
C THR A 119 -0.20 -19.09 12.18
N LYS A 120 -1.48 -19.23 12.54
CA LYS A 120 -2.30 -18.14 13.09
C LYS A 120 -1.82 -17.63 14.45
N ASN A 121 -1.09 -18.46 15.20
CA ASN A 121 -0.66 -18.18 16.57
C ASN A 121 0.72 -17.51 16.63
N LEU A 122 1.20 -16.98 15.51
CA LEU A 122 2.42 -16.19 15.51
C LEU A 122 2.19 -14.93 16.35
N ASN A 123 2.69 -14.95 17.58
CA ASN A 123 2.53 -13.85 18.52
C ASN A 123 3.45 -12.70 18.11
N ILE A 124 2.93 -11.80 17.29
CA ILE A 124 3.63 -10.61 16.84
C ILE A 124 3.07 -9.36 17.50
N ARG A 125 3.98 -8.49 17.96
CA ARG A 125 3.66 -7.09 18.20
C ARG A 125 3.88 -6.36 16.88
N THR A 126 2.81 -6.19 16.11
CA THR A 126 2.89 -5.74 14.72
C THR A 126 3.62 -4.40 14.56
N LYS A 127 3.51 -3.49 15.54
CA LYS A 127 4.23 -2.20 15.54
C LYS A 127 5.75 -2.34 15.55
N ASP A 128 6.31 -3.42 16.13
CA ASP A 128 7.75 -3.66 16.18
C ASP A 128 8.36 -3.86 14.78
N TYR A 129 7.52 -4.16 13.79
CA TYR A 129 7.90 -4.35 12.39
C TYR A 129 7.83 -3.06 11.55
N ALA A 130 7.28 -1.97 12.10
CA ALA A 130 7.13 -0.70 11.41
C ALA A 130 8.38 0.19 11.58
N LYS A 131 9.45 -0.15 10.85
CA LYS A 131 10.71 0.61 10.89
C LYS A 131 10.75 1.63 9.76
N LYS A 132 11.11 2.88 10.08
CA LYS A 132 11.17 3.98 9.10
C LYS A 132 12.05 3.63 7.90
N GLY A 133 11.53 3.87 6.69
CA GLY A 133 12.22 3.55 5.43
C GLY A 133 12.36 2.05 5.13
N GLU A 134 11.70 1.18 5.91
CA GLU A 134 11.69 -0.27 5.74
C GLU A 134 10.28 -0.73 5.37
N ILE A 135 10.22 -1.73 4.48
CA ILE A 135 9.00 -2.48 4.19
C ILE A 135 9.06 -3.84 4.88
N THR A 136 8.06 -4.17 5.68
CA THR A 136 7.85 -5.52 6.19
C THR A 136 6.75 -6.20 5.39
N VAL A 137 7.03 -7.38 4.84
CA VAL A 137 6.06 -8.20 4.11
C VAL A 137 5.76 -9.47 4.89
N PHE A 138 4.53 -9.56 5.42
CA PHE A 138 3.97 -10.76 6.01
C PHE A 138 3.46 -11.69 4.91
N LEU A 139 4.16 -12.79 4.69
CA LEU A 139 3.84 -13.79 3.68
C LEU A 139 2.79 -14.76 4.25
N VAL A 140 1.52 -14.48 3.96
CA VAL A 140 0.35 -15.16 4.54
C VAL A 140 -0.23 -16.26 3.65
N GLY A 141 0.37 -16.50 2.48
CA GLY A 141 -0.16 -17.44 1.47
C GLY A 141 -0.17 -18.92 1.89
N ARG A 142 0.43 -19.27 3.03
CA ARG A 142 0.38 -20.65 3.59
C ARG A 142 -0.78 -20.86 4.58
N LEU A 143 -1.46 -19.79 5.00
CA LEU A 143 -2.55 -19.89 5.97
C LEU A 143 -3.83 -20.39 5.31
N THR A 144 -4.60 -21.20 6.04
CA THR A 144 -5.99 -21.49 5.67
C THR A 144 -6.81 -20.19 5.76
N PRO A 145 -7.96 -20.08 5.07
CA PRO A 145 -8.82 -18.89 5.19
C PRO A 145 -9.14 -18.52 6.64
N ASN A 146 -9.46 -19.51 7.49
CA ASN A 146 -9.77 -19.25 8.90
C ASN A 146 -8.53 -18.77 9.69
N ASP A 147 -7.36 -19.36 9.43
CA ASP A 147 -6.12 -18.95 10.08
C ASP A 147 -5.67 -17.56 9.62
N TYR A 148 -5.87 -17.24 8.32
CA TYR A 148 -5.63 -15.90 7.79
C TYR A 148 -6.52 -14.86 8.47
N ASN A 149 -7.83 -15.11 8.61
CA ASN A 149 -8.73 -14.21 9.33
C ASN A 149 -8.29 -14.01 10.79
N THR A 150 -7.90 -15.09 11.47
CA THR A 150 -7.43 -15.03 12.86
C THR A 150 -6.14 -14.22 12.98
N PHE A 151 -5.17 -14.49 12.09
CA PHE A 151 -3.90 -13.78 12.05
C PHE A 151 -4.09 -12.29 11.77
N MET A 152 -4.92 -11.95 10.77
CA MET A 152 -5.23 -10.55 10.44
C MET A 152 -5.89 -9.83 11.61
N LYS A 153 -6.84 -10.48 12.29
CA LYS A 153 -7.47 -9.93 13.50
C LYS A 153 -6.43 -9.61 14.57
N ASN A 154 -5.61 -10.59 14.94
CA ASN A 154 -4.59 -10.43 15.98
C ASN A 154 -3.57 -9.33 15.60
N SER A 155 -3.17 -9.28 14.32
CA SER A 155 -2.19 -8.32 13.82
C SER A 155 -2.70 -6.89 13.88
N LEU A 156 -3.95 -6.66 13.42
CA LEU A 156 -4.57 -5.34 13.46
C LEU A 156 -4.94 -4.93 14.88
N GLU A 157 -5.42 -5.85 15.72
CA GLU A 157 -5.65 -5.59 17.15
C GLU A 157 -4.37 -5.17 17.88
N SER A 158 -3.27 -5.86 17.63
CA SER A 158 -1.95 -5.47 18.15
C SER A 158 -1.57 -4.05 17.74
N LEU A 159 -1.84 -3.65 16.49
CA LEU A 159 -1.61 -2.27 16.03
C LEU A 159 -2.51 -1.27 16.76
N PHE A 160 -3.82 -1.54 16.87
CA PHE A 160 -4.74 -0.63 17.56
C PHE A 160 -4.28 -0.31 18.98
N TYR A 161 -3.91 -1.34 19.76
CA TYR A 161 -3.47 -1.15 21.15
C TYR A 161 -2.12 -0.44 21.27
N SER A 162 -1.34 -0.39 20.19
CA SER A 162 -0.04 0.25 20.15
C SER A 162 -0.08 1.73 19.73
N ILE A 163 -1.21 2.18 19.18
CA ILE A 163 -1.44 3.58 18.79
C ILE A 163 -1.90 4.34 20.03
N THR A 164 -1.07 5.28 20.48
CA THR A 164 -1.29 6.05 21.71
C THR A 164 -1.54 7.53 21.46
N LYS A 165 -1.36 7.99 20.22
CA LYS A 165 -1.52 9.39 19.81
C LYS A 165 -2.17 9.47 18.44
N GLN A 166 -3.04 10.47 18.29
CA GLN A 166 -3.63 10.84 17.02
C GLN A 166 -2.63 11.63 16.18
N SER A 167 -2.67 11.45 14.87
CA SER A 167 -1.81 12.15 13.91
C SER A 167 -2.60 12.54 12.66
N ASP A 168 -2.49 13.80 12.27
CA ASP A 168 -2.97 14.29 10.97
C ASP A 168 -2.03 13.91 9.82
N ARG A 169 -0.85 13.35 10.15
CA ARG A 169 0.16 12.88 9.20
C ARG A 169 0.17 11.37 9.08
N LEU A 170 0.40 10.89 7.86
CA LEU A 170 0.68 9.48 7.60
C LEU A 170 2.01 9.07 8.24
N GLU A 171 1.94 8.27 9.31
CA GLU A 171 3.09 7.73 10.04
C GLU A 171 3.44 6.29 9.65
N MET A 172 2.50 5.54 9.05
CA MET A 172 2.67 4.16 8.63
C MET A 172 1.68 3.84 7.51
N LEU A 173 2.13 3.16 6.46
CA LEU A 173 1.24 2.61 5.43
C LEU A 173 1.02 1.11 5.70
N ILE A 174 -0.23 0.70 5.80
CA ILE A 174 -0.62 -0.70 5.90
C ILE A 174 -1.31 -1.11 4.61
N VAL A 175 -0.81 -2.16 3.96
CA VAL A 175 -1.37 -2.71 2.73
C VAL A 175 -1.88 -4.12 2.99
N ILE A 176 -3.15 -4.34 2.65
CA ILE A 176 -3.79 -5.67 2.69
C ILE A 176 -4.01 -6.10 1.23
N GLU A 177 -3.08 -6.88 0.70
CA GLU A 177 -3.21 -7.44 -0.66
C GLU A 177 -4.34 -8.47 -0.67
N ASN A 178 -5.16 -8.46 -1.74
CA ASN A 178 -6.35 -9.31 -1.83
C ASN A 178 -7.29 -9.19 -0.60
N ALA A 179 -7.55 -7.96 -0.14
CA ALA A 179 -8.45 -7.69 0.99
C ALA A 179 -9.84 -8.35 0.88
N TYR A 180 -10.28 -8.69 -0.33
CA TYR A 180 -11.51 -9.45 -0.56
C TYR A 180 -11.54 -10.80 0.18
N MET A 181 -10.38 -11.42 0.46
CA MET A 181 -10.28 -12.67 1.24
C MET A 181 -10.81 -12.54 2.67
N LEU A 182 -10.95 -11.31 3.19
CA LEU A 182 -11.54 -11.03 4.50
C LEU A 182 -13.06 -10.88 4.45
N LEU A 183 -13.68 -10.82 3.27
CA LEU A 183 -15.10 -10.58 3.12
C LEU A 183 -15.92 -11.90 3.18
N PRO A 184 -17.13 -11.88 3.77
CA PRO A 184 -18.01 -13.06 3.88
C PRO A 184 -18.26 -13.80 2.58
N GLN A 185 -18.47 -13.07 1.48
CA GLN A 185 -18.74 -13.65 0.16
C GLN A 185 -17.57 -14.51 -0.37
N PHE A 186 -16.37 -14.35 0.18
CA PHE A 186 -15.17 -15.12 -0.16
C PHE A 186 -14.73 -16.07 0.98
N GLY A 187 -15.62 -16.37 1.93
CA GLY A 187 -15.34 -17.24 3.07
C GLY A 187 -14.58 -16.56 4.21
N GLY A 188 -14.40 -15.24 4.13
CA GLY A 188 -13.78 -14.44 5.19
C GLY A 188 -14.74 -14.03 6.31
N GLN A 189 -14.21 -13.69 7.47
CA GLN A 189 -14.99 -13.18 8.61
C GLN A 189 -14.45 -11.82 9.10
N GLY A 190 -13.58 -11.19 8.30
CA GLY A 190 -12.85 -9.98 8.63
C GLY A 190 -13.52 -8.68 8.18
N ALA A 191 -14.76 -8.67 7.67
CA ALA A 191 -15.43 -7.42 7.29
C ALA A 191 -15.55 -6.43 8.45
N LEU A 192 -15.97 -6.91 9.63
CA LEU A 192 -16.04 -6.08 10.85
C LEU A 192 -14.66 -5.63 11.32
N LEU A 193 -13.62 -6.44 11.06
CA LEU A 193 -12.24 -6.07 11.36
C LEU A 193 -11.78 -4.91 10.48
N LEU A 194 -12.07 -4.95 9.18
CA LEU A 194 -11.76 -3.86 8.24
C LEU A 194 -12.53 -2.58 8.60
N GLU A 195 -13.81 -2.69 8.96
CA GLU A 195 -14.60 -1.55 9.43
C GLU A 195 -13.96 -0.91 10.67
N ARG A 196 -13.61 -1.72 11.68
CA ARG A 196 -12.93 -1.25 12.88
C ARG A 196 -11.60 -0.60 12.54
N ALA A 197 -10.82 -1.18 11.61
CA ALA A 197 -9.57 -0.60 11.14
C ALA A 197 -9.75 0.79 10.55
N CYS A 198 -10.72 0.95 9.64
CA CYS A 198 -11.02 2.25 9.04
C CYS A 198 -11.44 3.30 10.10
N ARG A 199 -12.16 2.88 11.14
CA ARG A 199 -12.62 3.79 12.20
C ARG A 199 -11.52 4.19 13.17
N GLU A 200 -10.70 3.24 13.60
CA GLU A 200 -9.71 3.47 14.65
C GLU A 200 -8.39 4.02 14.10
N PHE A 201 -7.94 3.60 12.92
CA PHE A 201 -6.68 4.12 12.32
C PHE A 201 -6.80 5.51 11.70
N ARG A 202 -8.02 6.05 11.57
CA ARG A 202 -8.24 7.45 11.20
C ARG A 202 -7.89 8.41 12.34
N LYS A 203 -7.99 7.93 13.59
CA LYS A 203 -7.77 8.73 14.78
C LYS A 203 -6.28 8.81 15.05
#